data_AF-A0A849KVI7-F1
#
_entry.id   AF-A0A849KVI7-F1
#
_cell.length_a   1.000
_cell.length_b   1.000
_cell.length_c   1.000
_cell.angle_alpha   90.00
_cell.angle_beta   90.00
_cell.angle_gamma   90.00
#
_symmetry.space_group_name_H-M   'P 1'
#
loop_
_entity.id
_entity.type
_entity.pdbx_description
1 polymer ?
#
loop_
_entity_poly.entity_id
_entity_poly.type
_entity_poly.pdbx_seq_one_letter_code
_entity_poly.pdbx_strand_id
1 'polypeptide(L)'
;MKFLRLLRRISQEKTGTMDTASVIKDSDRFYESVFAKVEKYFGVSLDPDTISSIIGFSAGGPVSLRANQQKRFYLTRELAMYEAQLPSSDGALRYEFMTEGHFSEETARTLLTALGNLTQNSILGKGHTIDLTSVFGSVEPFIVRLDLAKWFSFEKKNFAIYRVVPIN
;
A
#
# COMPACT_ATOMS: atom_id res chain seq x y z
N MET A 1 -49.96 1.10 3.32
CA MET A 1 -49.04 0.11 3.94
C MET A 1 -47.83 -0.34 3.09
N LYS A 2 -47.55 0.21 1.88
CA LYS A 2 -46.32 -0.14 1.11
C LYS A 2 -45.10 0.73 1.43
N PHE A 3 -45.31 1.98 1.86
CA PHE A 3 -44.24 2.95 2.13
C PHE A 3 -43.39 2.60 3.38
N LEU A 4 -44.04 2.09 4.43
CA LEU A 4 -43.39 1.63 5.65
C LEU A 4 -42.51 0.38 5.45
N ARG A 5 -42.79 -0.48 4.45
CA ARG A 5 -41.93 -1.62 4.11
C ARG A 5 -40.69 -1.19 3.33
N LEU A 6 -40.78 -0.13 2.52
CA LEU A 6 -39.65 0.41 1.77
C LEU A 6 -38.65 1.12 2.69
N LEU A 7 -39.14 1.88 3.68
CA LEU A 7 -38.28 2.52 4.69
C LEU A 7 -37.61 1.50 5.63
N ARG A 8 -38.29 0.39 5.95
CA ARG A 8 -37.66 -0.72 6.71
C ARG A 8 -36.55 -1.43 5.91
N ARG A 9 -36.67 -1.49 4.58
CA ARG A 9 -35.64 -2.07 3.70
C ARG A 9 -34.41 -1.17 3.58
N ILE A 10 -34.63 0.15 3.45
CA ILE A 10 -33.54 1.16 3.41
C ILE A 10 -32.85 1.30 4.78
N SER A 11 -33.58 1.11 5.88
CA SER A 11 -33.00 1.10 7.24
C SER A 11 -32.20 -0.17 7.56
N GLN A 12 -32.42 -1.29 6.85
CA GLN A 12 -31.60 -2.50 7.00
C GLN A 12 -30.41 -2.55 6.04
N GLU A 13 -30.43 -1.80 4.93
CA GLU A 13 -29.25 -1.62 4.07
C GLU A 13 -28.24 -0.61 4.65
N LYS A 14 -28.64 0.26 5.58
CA LYS A 14 -27.77 1.27 6.21
C LYS A 14 -27.03 0.82 7.48
N THR A 15 -27.22 -0.42 7.91
CA THR A 15 -26.51 -0.99 9.07
C THR A 15 -25.97 -2.38 8.71
N GLY A 16 -25.26 -2.47 7.58
CA GLY A 16 -24.25 -3.49 7.41
C GLY A 16 -23.04 -3.11 8.26
N THR A 17 -23.09 -3.35 9.57
CA THR A 17 -21.86 -3.52 10.35
C THR A 17 -21.18 -4.76 9.78
N MET A 18 -20.31 -4.56 8.77
CA MET A 18 -19.33 -5.57 8.41
C MET A 18 -18.60 -5.91 9.70
N ASP A 19 -18.74 -7.16 10.14
CA ASP A 19 -18.06 -7.69 11.30
C ASP A 19 -16.57 -7.38 11.13
N THR A 20 -15.99 -6.62 12.05
CA THR A 20 -14.57 -6.25 12.02
C THR A 20 -13.68 -7.49 11.90
N ALA A 21 -14.10 -8.62 12.46
CA ALA A 21 -13.39 -9.89 12.30
C ALA A 21 -13.39 -10.39 10.84
N SER A 22 -14.45 -10.16 10.07
CA SER A 22 -14.53 -10.51 8.66
C SER A 22 -13.62 -9.64 7.78
N VAL A 23 -13.58 -8.32 8.05
CA VAL A 23 -12.71 -7.37 7.34
C VAL A 23 -11.23 -7.67 7.60
N ILE A 24 -10.88 -7.99 8.86
CA ILE A 24 -9.51 -8.37 9.24
C ILE A 24 -9.09 -9.67 8.53
N LYS A 25 -9.98 -10.68 8.50
CA LYS A 25 -9.70 -11.96 7.86
C LYS A 25 -9.52 -11.84 6.33
N ASP A 26 -10.26 -10.94 5.69
CA ASP A 26 -10.11 -10.67 4.26
C ASP A 26 -8.82 -9.91 3.94
N SER A 27 -8.41 -8.99 4.83
CA SER A 27 -7.12 -8.29 4.72
C SER A 27 -5.93 -9.26 4.84
N ASP A 28 -5.94 -10.14 5.84
CA ASP A 28 -4.83 -11.08 6.04
C ASP A 28 -4.71 -12.07 4.86
N ARG A 29 -5.84 -12.62 4.37
CA ARG A 29 -5.85 -13.48 3.18
C ARG A 29 -5.37 -12.75 1.93
N PHE A 30 -5.72 -11.47 1.78
CA PHE A 30 -5.20 -10.64 0.70
C PHE A 30 -3.68 -10.53 0.79
N TYR A 31 -3.15 -10.10 1.94
CA TYR A 31 -1.71 -9.86 2.10
C TYR A 31 -0.87 -11.15 2.08
N GLU A 32 -1.36 -12.26 2.61
CA GLU A 32 -0.74 -13.57 2.42
C GLU A 32 -0.57 -13.90 0.92
N SER A 33 -1.61 -13.63 0.12
CA SER A 33 -1.54 -13.81 -1.34
C SER A 33 -0.54 -12.85 -1.99
N VAL A 34 -0.48 -11.59 -1.55
CA VAL A 34 0.49 -10.61 -2.05
C VAL A 34 1.92 -11.05 -1.73
N PHE A 35 2.20 -11.38 -0.47
CA PHE A 35 3.53 -11.76 -0.02
C PHE A 35 4.02 -13.01 -0.73
N ALA A 36 3.20 -14.06 -0.83
CA ALA A 36 3.59 -15.27 -1.56
C ALA A 36 3.92 -14.99 -3.04
N LYS A 37 3.19 -14.07 -3.70
CA LYS A 37 3.48 -13.65 -5.08
C LYS A 37 4.78 -12.85 -5.18
N VAL A 38 5.02 -11.95 -4.21
CA VAL A 38 6.24 -11.12 -4.12
C VAL A 38 7.45 -12.02 -3.89
N GLU A 39 7.43 -12.87 -2.87
CA GLU A 39 8.51 -13.80 -2.54
C GLU A 39 8.89 -14.66 -3.75
N LYS A 40 7.89 -15.23 -4.43
CA LYS A 40 8.09 -16.02 -5.64
C LYS A 40 8.68 -15.21 -6.79
N TYR A 41 8.20 -14.00 -7.02
CA TYR A 41 8.59 -13.20 -8.19
C TYR A 41 9.99 -12.57 -8.03
N PHE A 42 10.30 -12.06 -6.83
CA PHE A 42 11.57 -11.40 -6.55
C PHE A 42 12.63 -12.34 -5.95
N GLY A 43 12.30 -13.61 -5.68
CA GLY A 43 13.23 -14.57 -5.09
C GLY A 43 13.70 -14.13 -3.70
N VAL A 44 12.80 -13.58 -2.90
CA VAL A 44 13.03 -13.12 -1.53
C VAL A 44 12.19 -13.94 -0.57
N SER A 45 12.62 -14.05 0.68
CA SER A 45 11.78 -14.55 1.77
C SER A 45 11.54 -13.39 2.71
N LEU A 46 10.28 -13.01 2.90
CA LEU A 46 9.91 -11.90 3.76
C LEU A 46 9.83 -12.38 5.20
N ASP A 47 10.42 -11.61 6.11
CA ASP A 47 10.33 -11.81 7.55
C ASP A 47 8.85 -11.98 7.95
N PRO A 48 8.49 -12.97 8.79
CA PRO A 48 7.09 -13.25 9.14
C PRO A 48 6.43 -12.11 9.91
N ASP A 49 7.24 -11.29 10.58
CA ASP A 49 6.78 -10.15 11.36
C ASP A 49 6.63 -8.91 10.48
N THR A 50 5.64 -8.09 10.82
CA THR A 50 5.45 -6.78 10.21
C THR A 50 6.12 -5.74 11.07
N ILE A 51 6.90 -4.86 10.45
CA ILE A 51 7.46 -3.71 11.14
C ILE A 51 6.38 -2.63 11.15
N SER A 52 5.76 -2.41 12.31
CA SER A 52 4.66 -1.46 12.50
C SER A 52 4.99 -0.43 13.59
N SER A 53 4.21 0.64 13.65
CA SER A 53 4.25 1.66 14.70
C SER A 53 3.06 1.53 15.66
N ILE A 54 3.19 2.14 16.85
CA ILE A 54 2.10 2.24 17.83
C ILE A 54 0.90 3.01 17.23
N ILE A 55 1.20 4.11 16.54
CA ILE A 55 0.22 4.88 15.78
C ILE A 55 0.23 4.36 14.35
N GLY A 56 -0.89 3.79 13.88
CA GLY A 56 -1.00 3.29 12.50
C GLY A 56 -1.06 4.42 11.47
N PHE A 57 -0.85 4.08 10.20
CA PHE A 57 -0.80 5.04 9.10
C PHE A 57 -2.07 5.88 8.95
N SER A 58 -3.25 5.27 9.13
CA SER A 58 -4.55 5.99 9.11
C SER A 58 -4.69 7.08 10.18
N ALA A 59 -3.90 7.01 11.25
CA ALA A 59 -3.85 8.01 12.32
C ALA A 59 -2.65 8.97 12.18
N GLY A 60 -1.99 8.98 11.02
CA GLY A 60 -0.83 9.84 10.73
C GLY A 60 0.53 9.23 11.11
N GLY A 61 0.55 7.95 11.48
CA GLY A 61 1.81 7.21 11.69
C GLY A 61 2.49 6.79 10.40
N PRO A 62 3.67 6.15 10.48
CA PRO A 62 4.34 5.58 9.31
C PRO A 62 3.61 4.34 8.78
N VAL A 63 3.87 4.02 7.51
CA VAL A 63 3.38 2.77 6.92
C VAL A 63 4.06 1.55 7.53
N SER A 64 3.27 0.50 7.69
CA SER A 64 3.71 -0.83 8.11
C SER A 64 4.41 -1.55 6.96
N LEU A 65 5.52 -2.23 7.26
CA LEU A 65 6.37 -2.88 6.27
C LEU A 65 6.47 -4.40 6.50
N ARG A 66 6.44 -5.17 5.41
CA ARG A 66 7.10 -6.47 5.34
C ARG A 66 8.48 -6.29 4.74
N ALA A 67 9.46 -7.00 5.30
CA ALA A 67 10.85 -6.80 4.96
C ALA A 67 11.56 -8.10 4.65
N ASN A 68 12.67 -8.00 3.94
CA ASN A 68 13.82 -8.88 4.10
C ASN A 68 15.00 -7.95 4.39
N GLN A 69 15.40 -7.87 5.66
CA GLN A 69 16.42 -6.92 6.09
C GLN A 69 17.80 -7.21 5.47
N GLN A 70 18.14 -8.49 5.25
CA GLN A 70 19.41 -8.89 4.64
C GLN A 70 19.56 -8.36 3.21
N LYS A 71 18.47 -8.39 2.43
CA LYS A 71 18.42 -7.89 1.05
C LYS A 71 18.02 -6.41 0.94
N ARG A 72 17.75 -5.74 2.08
CA ARG A 72 17.16 -4.39 2.12
C ARG A 72 15.94 -4.29 1.20
N PHE A 73 15.06 -5.28 1.32
CA PHE A 73 13.79 -5.33 0.60
C PHE A 73 12.70 -4.90 1.57
N TYR A 74 11.89 -3.90 1.19
CA TYR A 74 10.82 -3.38 2.04
C TYR A 74 9.57 -3.19 1.19
N LEU A 75 8.43 -3.73 1.63
CA LEU A 75 7.13 -3.70 0.97
C LEU A 75 6.07 -3.17 1.94
N THR A 76 5.23 -2.25 1.50
CA THR A 76 4.10 -1.76 2.31
C THR A 76 3.02 -2.83 2.49
N ARG A 77 2.38 -2.88 3.68
CA ARG A 77 1.37 -3.89 4.08
C ARG A 77 -0.04 -3.30 4.32
N GLU A 78 -0.31 -2.06 3.98
CA GLU A 78 -1.63 -1.49 4.30
C GLU A 78 -2.22 -0.55 3.25
N LEU A 79 -1.44 -0.08 2.27
CA LEU A 79 -1.88 0.99 1.39
C LEU A 79 -3.08 0.61 0.54
N ALA A 80 -3.10 -0.61 0.01
CA ALA A 80 -4.14 -1.10 -0.86
C ALA A 80 -5.49 -1.28 -0.14
N MET A 81 -5.52 -1.24 1.20
CA MET A 81 -6.75 -1.34 1.99
C MET A 81 -7.42 0.02 2.24
N TYR A 82 -6.73 1.13 1.95
CA TYR A 82 -7.33 2.45 2.15
C TYR A 82 -8.24 2.83 0.98
N GLU A 83 -9.50 3.13 1.31
CA GLU A 83 -10.46 3.63 0.32
C GLU A 83 -10.03 4.97 -0.27
N ALA A 84 -9.35 5.80 0.53
CA ALA A 84 -8.83 7.09 0.13
C ALA A 84 -7.71 7.02 -0.92
N GLN A 85 -7.05 5.87 -1.09
CA GLN A 85 -6.04 5.70 -2.14
C GLN A 85 -6.68 5.87 -3.52
N LEU A 86 -6.17 6.83 -4.29
CA LEU A 86 -6.60 7.03 -5.67
C LEU A 86 -6.08 5.89 -6.56
N PRO A 87 -6.88 5.42 -7.55
CA PRO A 87 -6.42 4.42 -8.51
C PRO A 87 -5.16 4.87 -9.25
N SER A 88 -4.39 3.90 -9.71
CA SER A 88 -3.19 4.19 -10.50
C SER A 88 -3.52 4.60 -11.93
N SER A 89 -2.69 5.46 -12.53
CA SER A 89 -2.79 5.81 -13.97
C SER A 89 -2.58 4.60 -14.90
N ASP A 90 -1.97 3.52 -14.41
CA ASP A 90 -1.82 2.27 -15.18
C ASP A 90 -3.06 1.36 -15.08
N GLY A 91 -4.14 1.81 -14.43
CA GLY A 91 -5.42 1.09 -14.33
C GLY A 91 -5.57 0.20 -13.10
N ALA A 92 -4.66 0.30 -12.13
CA ALA A 92 -4.73 -0.50 -10.90
C ALA A 92 -5.75 0.14 -9.98
N LEU A 93 -6.66 -0.67 -9.43
CA LEU A 93 -7.63 -0.13 -8.49
C LEU A 93 -6.91 0.34 -7.23
N ARG A 94 -5.95 -0.45 -6.74
CA ARG A 94 -5.15 -0.19 -5.54
C ARG A 94 -3.74 -0.73 -5.73
N TYR A 95 -2.77 -0.25 -4.96
CA TYR A 95 -1.37 -0.65 -5.13
C TYR A 95 -0.53 -0.48 -3.86
N GLU A 96 0.53 -1.29 -3.79
CA GLU A 96 1.59 -1.20 -2.78
C GLU A 96 2.88 -0.66 -3.41
N PHE A 97 3.77 -0.19 -2.55
CA PHE A 97 5.12 0.22 -2.90
C PHE A 97 6.15 -0.74 -2.33
N MET A 98 7.25 -0.92 -3.06
CA MET A 98 8.42 -1.63 -2.56
C MET A 98 9.72 -0.90 -2.86
N THR A 99 10.75 -1.23 -2.11
CA THR A 99 12.15 -0.90 -2.39
C THR A 99 13.00 -2.17 -2.35
N GLU A 100 14.15 -2.15 -3.03
CA GLU A 100 15.05 -3.30 -3.12
C GLU A 100 16.51 -2.81 -3.19
N GLY A 101 17.33 -3.17 -2.19
CA GLY A 101 18.78 -2.97 -2.19
C GLY A 101 19.28 -1.54 -1.96
N HIS A 102 18.46 -0.51 -2.25
CA HIS A 102 18.92 0.89 -2.30
C HIS A 102 18.89 1.63 -0.97
N PHE A 103 17.94 1.31 -0.07
CA PHE A 103 17.65 2.13 1.10
C PHE A 103 17.85 1.34 2.39
N SER A 104 18.21 2.05 3.47
CA SER A 104 18.07 1.50 4.83
C SER A 104 16.59 1.35 5.18
N GLU A 105 16.28 0.62 6.25
CA GLU A 105 14.91 0.47 6.74
C GLU A 105 14.27 1.82 7.09
N GLU A 106 15.01 2.70 7.75
CA GLU A 106 14.54 4.04 8.14
C GLU A 106 14.24 4.88 6.90
N THR A 107 15.18 4.94 5.95
CA THR A 107 14.99 5.68 4.70
C THR A 107 13.82 5.11 3.90
N ALA A 108 13.73 3.79 3.79
CA ALA A 108 12.62 3.13 3.11
C ALA A 108 11.28 3.44 3.79
N ARG A 109 11.18 3.39 5.12
CA ARG A 109 9.92 3.69 5.83
C ARG A 109 9.49 5.14 5.63
N THR A 110 10.41 6.09 5.74
CA THR A 110 10.13 7.52 5.52
C THR A 110 9.67 7.76 4.09
N LEU A 111 10.42 7.25 3.11
CA LEU A 111 10.11 7.30 1.67
C LEU A 111 8.72 6.72 1.37
N LEU A 112 8.46 5.50 1.81
CA LEU A 112 7.23 4.77 1.52
C LEU A 112 6.02 5.38 2.25
N THR A 113 6.23 5.98 3.42
CA THR A 113 5.18 6.74 4.12
C THR A 113 4.79 8.00 3.35
N ALA A 114 5.78 8.78 2.89
CA ALA A 114 5.53 9.99 2.12
C ALA A 114 4.79 9.67 0.80
N LEU A 115 5.21 8.61 0.10
CA LEU A 115 4.51 8.13 -1.09
C LEU A 115 3.11 7.63 -0.77
N GLY A 116 2.92 6.90 0.33
CA GLY A 116 1.62 6.48 0.83
C GLY A 116 0.66 7.65 1.01
N ASN A 117 1.11 8.72 1.65
CA ASN A 117 0.34 9.95 1.83
C ASN A 117 0.00 10.63 0.50
N LEU A 118 0.94 10.64 -0.44
CA LEU A 118 0.73 11.20 -1.78
C LEU A 118 -0.38 10.46 -2.54
N THR A 119 -0.51 9.14 -2.36
CA THR A 119 -1.55 8.33 -3.04
C THR A 119 -2.99 8.77 -2.73
N GLN A 120 -3.21 9.47 -1.61
CA GLN A 120 -4.54 9.96 -1.23
C GLN A 120 -4.93 11.24 -1.97
N ASN A 121 -3.95 11.96 -2.53
CA ASN A 121 -4.14 13.29 -3.12
C ASN A 121 -3.68 13.37 -4.58
N SER A 122 -3.03 12.33 -5.10
CA SER A 122 -2.48 12.32 -6.44
C SER A 122 -2.55 10.94 -7.07
N ILE A 123 -2.90 10.90 -8.35
CA ILE A 123 -2.85 9.68 -9.17
C ILE A 123 -1.38 9.41 -9.49
N LEU A 124 -0.92 8.20 -9.17
CA LEU A 124 0.45 7.77 -9.42
C LEU A 124 0.50 6.57 -10.38
N GLY A 125 1.63 6.39 -11.04
CA GLY A 125 1.87 5.25 -11.90
C GLY A 125 3.30 5.17 -12.42
N LYS A 126 3.52 4.26 -13.35
CA LYS A 126 4.81 3.96 -13.94
C LYS A 126 5.43 5.20 -14.58
N GLY A 127 6.71 5.41 -14.30
CA GLY A 127 7.51 6.49 -14.87
C GLY A 127 7.37 7.83 -14.14
N HIS A 128 6.43 7.97 -13.20
CA HIS A 128 6.36 9.16 -12.37
C HIS A 128 7.64 9.32 -11.55
N THR A 129 8.16 10.54 -11.56
CA THR A 129 9.31 10.97 -10.77
C THR A 129 8.84 11.86 -9.63
N ILE A 130 9.22 11.53 -8.41
CA ILE A 130 8.81 12.26 -7.20
C ILE A 130 10.07 12.81 -6.52
N ASP A 131 10.08 14.11 -6.31
CA ASP A 131 11.07 14.81 -5.51
C ASP A 131 10.64 14.79 -4.04
N LEU A 132 11.50 14.23 -3.18
CA LEU A 132 11.32 14.07 -1.75
C LEU A 132 12.41 14.80 -0.94
N THR A 133 13.14 15.70 -1.58
CA THR A 133 14.25 16.45 -0.96
C THR A 133 13.82 17.12 0.36
N SER A 134 12.63 17.73 0.37
CA SER A 134 12.06 18.38 1.56
C SER A 134 11.65 17.41 2.66
N VAL A 135 11.25 16.19 2.31
CA VAL A 135 10.90 15.13 3.29
C VAL A 135 12.14 14.67 4.05
N PHE A 136 13.29 14.59 3.36
CA PHE A 136 14.56 14.20 3.94
C PHE A 136 15.39 15.37 4.50
N GLY A 137 14.95 16.61 4.30
CA GLY A 137 15.72 17.80 4.69
C GLY A 137 17.11 17.85 4.02
N SER A 138 17.25 17.25 2.84
CA SER A 138 18.52 17.12 2.13
C SER A 138 18.84 18.40 1.35
N VAL A 139 20.12 18.73 1.23
CA VAL A 139 20.59 19.78 0.31
C VAL A 139 20.66 19.25 -1.12
N GLU A 140 21.00 17.97 -1.28
CA GLU A 140 21.03 17.29 -2.57
C GLU A 140 19.65 16.75 -2.94
N PRO A 141 19.28 16.75 -4.24
CA PRO A 141 18.01 16.22 -4.69
C PRO A 141 17.82 14.75 -4.27
N PHE A 142 16.70 14.46 -3.60
CA PHE A 142 16.25 13.09 -3.34
C PHE A 142 15.08 12.78 -4.26
N ILE A 143 15.37 12.28 -5.46
CA ILE A 143 14.37 12.00 -6.48
C ILE A 143 14.24 10.48 -6.67
N VAL A 144 13.00 10.00 -6.76
CA VAL A 144 12.70 8.59 -7.05
C VAL A 144 11.79 8.45 -8.25
N ARG A 145 11.90 7.33 -8.96
CA ARG A 145 10.98 6.90 -10.02
C ARG A 145 10.14 5.74 -9.54
N LEU A 146 8.88 5.70 -9.98
CA LEU A 146 8.02 4.53 -9.84
C LEU A 146 8.14 3.63 -11.06
N ASP A 147 8.62 2.41 -10.85
CA ASP A 147 8.61 1.36 -11.86
C ASP A 147 7.51 0.35 -11.52
N LEU A 148 6.61 0.10 -12.45
CA LEU A 148 5.60 -0.94 -12.29
C LEU A 148 6.28 -2.32 -12.26
N ALA A 149 6.33 -2.93 -11.07
CA ALA A 149 7.07 -4.16 -10.84
C ALA A 149 6.21 -5.40 -11.08
N LYS A 150 4.95 -5.37 -10.62
CA LYS A 150 4.04 -6.51 -10.79
C LYS A 150 2.57 -6.11 -10.79
N TRP A 151 1.80 -6.82 -11.60
CA TRP A 151 0.34 -6.88 -11.53
C TRP A 151 -0.14 -8.19 -10.96
N PHE A 152 -1.25 -8.13 -10.24
CA PHE A 152 -2.02 -9.31 -9.87
C PHE A 152 -3.49 -8.96 -9.66
N SER A 153 -4.34 -9.98 -9.76
CA SER A 153 -5.75 -9.87 -9.42
C SER A 153 -6.01 -10.59 -8.10
N PHE A 154 -6.94 -10.04 -7.33
CA PHE A 154 -7.53 -10.67 -6.14
C PHE A 154 -9.04 -10.37 -6.16
N GLU A 155 -9.87 -11.41 -6.08
CA GLU A 155 -11.34 -11.29 -6.12
C GLU A 155 -11.86 -10.40 -7.26
N LYS A 156 -11.32 -10.59 -8.48
CA LYS A 156 -11.65 -9.84 -9.70
C LYS A 156 -11.30 -8.34 -9.68
N LYS A 157 -10.60 -7.86 -8.65
CA LYS A 157 -10.01 -6.52 -8.60
C LYS A 157 -8.54 -6.60 -8.99
N ASN A 158 -8.04 -5.58 -9.68
CA ASN A 158 -6.65 -5.50 -10.12
C ASN A 158 -5.82 -4.63 -9.19
N PHE A 159 -4.64 -5.13 -8.86
CA PHE A 159 -3.69 -4.50 -7.96
C PHE A 159 -2.31 -4.46 -8.60
N ALA A 160 -1.52 -3.48 -8.19
CA ALA A 160 -0.14 -3.32 -8.63
C ALA A 160 0.84 -3.23 -7.46
N ILE A 161 2.11 -3.55 -7.75
CA ILE A 161 3.25 -3.25 -6.90
C ILE A 161 4.18 -2.34 -7.71
N TYR A 162 4.45 -1.16 -7.16
CA TYR A 162 5.42 -0.24 -7.72
C TYR A 162 6.75 -0.37 -6.98
N ARG A 163 7.82 -0.61 -7.72
CA ARG A 163 9.18 -0.50 -7.22
C ARG A 163 9.59 0.98 -7.25
N VAL A 164 10.09 1.45 -6.13
CA VAL A 164 10.62 2.81 -5.96
C VAL A 164 12.13 2.75 -6.16
N VAL A 165 12.62 3.45 -7.18
CA VAL A 165 14.02 3.42 -7.62
C VAL A 165 14.60 4.83 -7.51
N PRO A 166 15.77 5.04 -6.89
CA PRO A 166 16.41 6.37 -6.90
C PRO A 166 16.77 6.79 -8.33
N ILE A 167 16.61 8.07 -8.63
CA ILE A 167 17.11 8.71 -9.85
C ILE A 167 18.30 9.56 -9.44
N ASN A 168 19.49 9.13 -9.85
CA ASN A 168 20.71 9.92 -9.70
C ASN A 168 20.89 10.82 -10.92
#